data_AF-A0A2A5M6H9-F1
#
_entry.id   AF-A0A2A5M6H9-F1
#
_cell.length_a   1.000
_cell.length_b   1.000
_cell.length_c   1.000
_cell.angle_alpha   90.00
_cell.angle_beta   90.00
_cell.angle_gamma   90.00
#
_symmetry.space_group_name_H-M   'P 1'
#
loop_
_entity.id
_entity.type
_entity.pdbx_description
1 polymer ?
#
loop_
_entity_poly.entity_id
_entity_poly.type
_entity_poly.pdbx_seq_one_letter_code
_entity_poly.pdbx_strand_id
1 'polypeptide(L)'
;MNPKKDEEMLKEPPKAYAQMLKKEQDELVLSYMPALRAMAFRLKERLPSSIDVNDLISIGVEEMIKLSRRYDKEQNDNFWGFARKRVNGSMLDYLRSLDVMSRNNRKIIKDIDAIMDEYFLENECEPDDEYLAKKLDLDVEKIKEVRT
;
A
#
# COMPACT_ATOMS: atom_id res chain seq x y z
N MET A 1 -20.54 16.72 -49.33
CA MET A 1 -20.43 15.78 -48.18
C MET A 1 -19.03 15.19 -48.25
N ASN A 2 -18.17 15.44 -47.24
CA ASN A 2 -16.75 15.07 -47.29
C ASN A 2 -16.53 13.74 -46.53
N PRO A 3 -16.27 12.62 -47.22
CA PRO A 3 -16.24 11.29 -46.63
C PRO A 3 -15.13 11.09 -45.58
N LYS A 4 -14.12 11.97 -45.51
CA LYS A 4 -13.03 11.86 -44.53
C LYS A 4 -13.39 12.33 -43.11
N LYS A 5 -14.40 13.20 -42.96
CA LYS A 5 -14.85 13.65 -41.63
C LYS A 5 -15.66 12.59 -40.88
N ASP A 6 -16.35 11.73 -41.62
CA ASP A 6 -17.23 10.70 -41.06
C ASP A 6 -16.41 9.52 -40.50
N GLU A 7 -15.25 9.25 -41.09
CA GLU A 7 -14.29 8.21 -40.66
C GLU A 7 -13.48 8.62 -39.41
N GLU A 8 -13.32 9.93 -39.18
CA GLU A 8 -12.61 10.49 -38.02
C GLU A 8 -13.49 10.49 -36.74
N MET A 9 -14.82 10.49 -36.88
CA MET A 9 -15.77 10.46 -35.76
C MET A 9 -15.89 9.10 -35.06
N LEU A 10 -15.24 8.05 -35.57
CA LEU A 10 -15.29 6.70 -35.03
C LEU A 10 -14.25 6.40 -33.94
N LYS A 11 -13.38 7.36 -33.57
CA LYS A 11 -12.26 7.10 -32.64
C LYS A 11 -12.49 7.52 -31.20
N GLU A 12 -13.43 8.42 -30.93
CA GLU A 12 -13.74 8.83 -29.56
C GLU A 12 -15.19 8.51 -29.22
N PRO A 13 -15.46 7.78 -28.13
CA PRO A 13 -16.83 7.57 -27.70
C PRO A 13 -17.52 8.92 -27.49
N PRO A 14 -18.83 9.03 -27.77
CA PRO A 14 -19.59 10.23 -27.46
C PRO A 14 -19.29 10.67 -26.03
N LYS A 15 -19.04 11.97 -25.82
CA LYS A 15 -18.61 12.54 -24.54
C LYS A 15 -19.45 12.06 -23.34
N ALA A 16 -20.75 11.83 -23.56
CA ALA A 16 -21.66 11.25 -22.56
C ALA A 16 -21.30 9.82 -22.15
N TYR A 17 -20.97 8.94 -23.10
CA TYR A 17 -20.56 7.56 -22.82
C TYR A 17 -19.22 7.52 -22.08
N ALA A 18 -18.25 8.34 -22.47
CA ALA A 18 -16.98 8.46 -21.76
C ALA A 18 -17.15 8.91 -20.30
N GLN A 19 -18.08 9.84 -20.04
CA GLN A 19 -18.42 10.28 -18.69
C GLN A 19 -19.10 9.17 -17.87
N MET A 20 -20.00 8.39 -18.48
CA MET A 20 -20.63 7.25 -17.81
C MET A 20 -19.60 6.18 -17.43
N LEU A 21 -18.69 5.81 -18.35
CA LEU A 21 -17.62 4.86 -18.08
C LEU A 21 -16.72 5.33 -16.93
N LYS A 22 -16.33 6.62 -16.94
CA LYS A 22 -15.52 7.19 -15.86
C LYS A 22 -16.25 7.11 -14.53
N LYS A 23 -17.54 7.47 -14.49
CA LYS A 23 -18.36 7.39 -13.28
C LYS A 23 -18.42 5.96 -12.73
N GLU A 24 -18.62 4.97 -13.59
CA GLU A 24 -18.65 3.56 -13.20
C GLU A 24 -17.30 3.09 -12.63
N GLN A 25 -16.19 3.51 -13.25
CA GLN A 25 -14.84 3.24 -12.74
C GLN A 25 -14.59 3.90 -11.38
N ASP A 26 -15.03 5.14 -11.20
CA ASP A 26 -14.89 5.88 -9.95
C ASP A 26 -15.74 5.21 -8.84
N GLU A 27 -16.98 4.83 -9.13
CA GLU A 27 -17.86 4.09 -8.21
C GLU A 27 -17.26 2.74 -7.81
N LEU A 28 -16.62 2.03 -8.75
CA LEU A 28 -15.93 0.79 -8.46
C LEU A 28 -14.80 1.01 -7.46
N VAL A 29 -13.94 2.01 -7.67
CA VAL A 29 -12.86 2.33 -6.72
C VAL A 29 -13.43 2.68 -5.34
N LEU A 30 -14.45 3.53 -5.28
CA LEU A 30 -15.09 3.96 -4.03
C LEU A 30 -15.66 2.78 -3.24
N SER A 31 -16.28 1.81 -3.91
CA SER A 31 -16.88 0.64 -3.27
C SER A 31 -15.87 -0.24 -2.51
N TYR A 32 -14.59 -0.25 -2.93
CA TYR A 32 -13.53 -1.04 -2.31
C TYR A 32 -12.57 -0.22 -1.44
N MET A 33 -12.84 1.07 -1.24
CA MET A 33 -12.07 1.92 -0.31
C MET A 33 -11.95 1.34 1.10
N PRO A 34 -13.00 0.74 1.72
CA PRO A 34 -12.84 0.09 3.03
C PRO A 34 -11.82 -1.05 3.02
N ALA A 35 -11.80 -1.86 1.96
CA ALA A 35 -10.86 -2.98 1.82
C ALA A 35 -9.41 -2.49 1.63
N LEU A 36 -9.23 -1.44 0.83
CA LEU A 36 -7.94 -0.77 0.68
C LEU A 36 -7.43 -0.21 2.01
N ARG A 37 -8.28 0.53 2.74
CA ARG A 37 -7.92 1.06 4.07
C ARG A 37 -7.48 -0.06 5.01
N ALA A 38 -8.27 -1.12 5.11
CA ALA A 38 -7.94 -2.27 5.95
C ALA A 38 -6.63 -2.97 5.54
N MET A 39 -6.21 -2.88 4.28
CA MET A 39 -4.91 -3.36 3.82
C MET A 39 -3.78 -2.41 4.23
N ALA A 40 -3.97 -1.10 4.04
CA ALA A 40 -2.99 -0.09 4.40
C ALA A 40 -2.72 -0.06 5.92
N PHE A 41 -3.77 -0.15 6.75
CA PHE A 41 -3.62 -0.24 8.21
C PHE A 41 -2.84 -1.49 8.64
N ARG A 42 -3.12 -2.65 8.03
CA ARG A 42 -2.35 -3.89 8.29
C ARG A 42 -0.89 -3.81 7.87
N LEU A 43 -0.57 -3.04 6.83
CA LEU A 43 0.82 -2.75 6.51
C LEU A 43 1.42 -1.83 7.57
N LYS A 44 0.72 -0.75 7.92
CA LYS A 44 1.16 0.24 8.91
C LYS A 44 1.48 -0.35 10.28
N GLU A 45 0.77 -1.39 10.72
CA GLU A 45 1.07 -2.13 11.97
C GLU A 45 2.52 -2.64 12.07
N ARG A 46 3.21 -2.82 10.93
CA ARG A 46 4.57 -3.37 10.85
C ARG A 46 5.59 -2.35 10.35
N LEU A 47 5.21 -1.08 10.32
CA LEU A 47 6.02 0.01 9.80
C LEU A 47 6.30 1.02 10.90
N PRO A 48 7.42 1.74 10.81
CA PRO A 48 7.72 2.79 11.76
C PRO A 48 6.61 3.87 11.77
N SER A 49 6.33 4.46 12.92
CA SER A 49 5.44 5.62 13.15
C SER A 49 5.60 6.77 12.13
N SER A 50 6.81 7.02 11.62
CA SER A 50 7.18 8.04 10.61
C SER A 50 6.45 7.88 9.27
N ILE A 51 5.93 6.69 8.97
CA ILE A 51 5.18 6.43 7.75
C ILE A 51 3.70 6.78 7.91
N ASP A 52 3.19 7.73 7.14
CA ASP A 52 1.76 8.02 7.15
C ASP A 52 0.97 6.92 6.41
N VAL A 53 -0.07 6.38 7.06
CA VAL A 53 -1.00 5.44 6.44
C VAL A 53 -1.77 6.10 5.28
N ASN A 54 -1.97 7.42 5.32
CA ASN A 54 -2.63 8.15 4.25
C ASN A 54 -1.81 8.13 2.95
N ASP A 55 -0.49 8.06 3.02
CA ASP A 55 0.36 7.89 1.84
C ASP A 55 0.14 6.51 1.21
N LEU A 56 0.10 5.46 2.03
CA LEU A 56 -0.21 4.10 1.57
C LEU A 56 -1.58 4.03 0.92
N ILE A 57 -2.59 4.64 1.54
CA ILE A 57 -3.94 4.73 0.99
C ILE A 57 -3.91 5.47 -0.36
N SER A 58 -3.21 6.60 -0.45
CA SER A 58 -3.11 7.38 -1.69
C SER A 58 -2.46 6.59 -2.83
N ILE A 59 -1.34 5.91 -2.55
CA ILE A 59 -0.67 5.01 -3.51
C ILE A 59 -1.61 3.87 -3.94
N GLY A 60 -2.36 3.30 -3.00
CA GLY A 60 -3.35 2.28 -3.29
C GLY A 60 -4.51 2.76 -4.16
N VAL A 61 -5.02 3.98 -3.91
CA VAL A 61 -6.10 4.61 -4.69
C VAL A 61 -5.64 4.87 -6.11
N GLU A 62 -4.45 5.44 -6.30
CA GLU A 62 -3.88 5.64 -7.64
C GLU A 62 -3.77 4.28 -8.38
N GLU A 63 -3.33 3.26 -7.64
CA GLU A 63 -3.38 1.84 -7.98
C GLU A 63 -4.72 1.40 -8.59
N MET A 64 -5.76 1.55 -7.78
CA MET A 64 -7.12 1.14 -8.09
C MET A 64 -7.71 1.91 -9.28
N ILE A 65 -7.41 3.19 -9.44
CA ILE A 65 -7.86 4.00 -10.59
C ILE A 65 -7.24 3.47 -11.89
N LYS A 66 -5.95 3.08 -11.89
CA LYS A 66 -5.31 2.49 -13.07
C LYS A 66 -5.90 1.12 -13.40
N LEU A 67 -6.28 0.35 -12.38
CA LEU A 67 -6.85 -0.99 -12.53
C LEU A 67 -8.32 -0.97 -12.93
N SER A 68 -9.12 -0.02 -12.45
CA SER A 68 -10.55 0.11 -12.81
C SER A 68 -10.74 0.36 -14.30
N ARG A 69 -9.80 1.09 -14.93
CA ARG A 69 -9.78 1.31 -16.39
C ARG A 69 -9.49 0.06 -17.22
N ARG A 70 -8.85 -0.95 -16.63
CA ARG A 70 -8.47 -2.22 -17.29
C ARG A 70 -9.31 -3.40 -16.83
N TYR A 71 -10.25 -3.16 -15.91
CA TYR A 71 -11.07 -4.20 -15.34
C TYR A 71 -12.17 -4.59 -16.32
N ASP A 72 -12.24 -5.88 -16.60
CA ASP A 72 -13.28 -6.48 -17.43
C ASP A 72 -14.14 -7.39 -16.54
N LYS A 73 -15.42 -7.04 -16.42
CA LYS A 73 -16.43 -7.74 -15.63
C LYS A 73 -16.79 -9.10 -16.21
N GLU A 74 -16.60 -9.32 -17.51
CA GLU A 74 -16.87 -10.62 -18.14
C GLU A 74 -15.75 -11.63 -17.84
N GLN A 75 -14.54 -11.13 -17.58
CA GLN A 75 -13.37 -11.96 -17.25
C GLN A 75 -13.15 -12.13 -15.75
N ASN A 76 -13.74 -11.27 -14.91
CA ASN A 76 -13.48 -11.23 -13.48
C ASN A 76 -14.73 -10.90 -12.68
N ASP A 77 -15.15 -11.81 -11.80
CA ASP A 77 -16.37 -11.66 -11.00
C ASP A 77 -16.25 -10.62 -9.88
N ASN A 78 -15.02 -10.24 -9.49
CA ASN A 78 -14.77 -9.36 -8.36
C ASN A 78 -13.54 -8.47 -8.61
N PHE A 79 -13.75 -7.15 -8.65
CA PHE A 79 -12.68 -6.19 -8.85
C PHE A 79 -11.58 -6.28 -7.78
N TRP A 80 -11.93 -6.52 -6.52
CA TRP A 80 -10.90 -6.67 -5.48
C TRP A 80 -10.05 -7.91 -5.68
N GLY A 81 -10.65 -9.03 -6.11
CA GLY A 81 -9.89 -10.25 -6.46
C GLY A 81 -8.84 -9.98 -7.52
N PHE A 82 -9.21 -9.21 -8.55
CA PHE A 82 -8.32 -8.76 -9.62
C PHE A 82 -7.24 -7.77 -9.13
N ALA A 83 -7.63 -6.75 -8.36
CA ALA A 83 -6.76 -5.61 -8.05
C ALA A 83 -5.85 -5.84 -6.83
N ARG A 84 -6.27 -6.64 -5.84
CA ARG A 84 -5.66 -6.73 -4.50
C ARG A 84 -4.15 -6.95 -4.53
N LYS A 85 -3.66 -7.88 -5.35
CA LYS A 85 -2.24 -8.22 -5.43
C LYS A 85 -1.41 -7.03 -5.94
N ARG A 86 -1.92 -6.32 -6.94
CA ARG A 86 -1.22 -5.20 -7.57
C ARG A 86 -1.23 -3.95 -6.69
N VAL A 87 -2.37 -3.66 -6.06
CA VAL A 87 -2.52 -2.59 -5.06
C VAL A 87 -1.57 -2.81 -3.87
N ASN A 88 -1.48 -4.03 -3.34
CA ASN A 88 -0.50 -4.32 -2.30
C ASN A 88 0.95 -4.15 -2.81
N GLY A 89 1.21 -4.56 -4.06
CA GLY A 89 2.50 -4.37 -4.71
C GLY A 89 2.93 -2.91 -4.78
N SER A 90 2.04 -2.00 -5.21
CA SER A 90 2.36 -0.58 -5.32
C SER A 90 2.70 0.05 -3.96
N MET A 91 1.96 -0.28 -2.91
CA MET A 91 2.29 0.16 -1.54
C MET A 91 3.65 -0.38 -1.07
N LEU A 92 3.95 -1.65 -1.34
CA LEU A 92 5.26 -2.22 -0.99
C LEU A 92 6.41 -1.59 -1.79
N ASP A 93 6.17 -1.24 -3.05
CA ASP A 93 7.15 -0.54 -3.90
C ASP A 93 7.42 0.88 -3.39
N TYR A 94 6.37 1.60 -2.97
CA TYR A 94 6.51 2.88 -2.28
C TYR A 94 7.38 2.75 -1.02
N LEU A 95 7.08 1.79 -0.15
CA LEU A 95 7.86 1.58 1.08
C LEU A 95 9.32 1.20 0.82
N ARG A 96 9.60 0.46 -0.26
CA ARG A 96 10.98 0.20 -0.70
C ARG A 96 11.69 1.47 -1.17
N SER A 97 10.97 2.37 -1.84
CA SER A 97 11.54 3.65 -2.29
C SER A 97 11.95 4.56 -1.13
N LEU A 98 11.36 4.36 0.05
CA LEU A 98 11.69 5.05 1.30
C LEU A 98 12.77 4.33 2.14
N ASP A 99 13.32 3.21 1.65
CA ASP A 99 14.25 2.31 2.38
C ASP A 99 13.70 1.68 3.68
N VAL A 100 12.40 1.85 3.95
CA VAL A 100 11.70 1.32 5.13
C VAL A 100 11.69 -0.22 5.15
N MET A 101 11.89 -0.86 3.99
CA MET A 101 11.72 -2.30 3.78
C MET A 101 13.02 -3.07 3.51
N SER A 102 14.20 -2.52 3.82
CA SER A 102 15.46 -3.25 3.64
C SER A 102 15.38 -4.63 4.32
N ARG A 103 15.95 -5.68 3.70
CA ARG A 103 15.93 -7.04 4.29
C ARG A 103 16.53 -7.04 5.69
N ASN A 104 17.52 -6.18 5.92
CA ASN A 104 18.13 -5.98 7.24
C ASN A 104 17.12 -5.37 8.22
N ASN A 105 16.43 -4.29 7.87
CA ASN A 105 15.46 -3.65 8.77
C ASN A 105 14.37 -4.64 9.21
N ARG A 106 13.87 -5.51 8.32
CA ARG A 106 12.91 -6.56 8.71
C ARG A 106 13.45 -7.59 9.68
N LYS A 107 14.74 -7.94 9.55
CA LYS A 107 15.41 -8.85 10.47
C LYS A 107 15.54 -8.19 11.83
N ILE A 108 16.00 -6.94 11.84
CA ILE A 108 16.15 -6.12 13.05
C ILE A 108 14.81 -5.99 13.80
N ILE A 109 13.70 -5.70 13.11
CA ILE A 109 12.36 -5.65 13.73
C ILE A 109 12.02 -6.97 14.43
N LYS A 110 12.17 -8.10 13.74
CA LYS A 110 11.89 -9.41 14.33
C LYS A 110 12.77 -9.73 15.53
N ASP A 111 14.04 -9.36 15.45
CA ASP A 111 15.00 -9.60 16.52
C ASP A 111 14.69 -8.70 17.74
N ILE A 112 14.24 -7.45 17.50
CA ILE A 112 13.72 -6.54 18.56
C ILE A 112 12.49 -7.16 19.24
N ASP A 113 11.48 -7.58 18.47
CA ASP A 113 10.25 -8.17 19.02
C ASP A 113 10.57 -9.37 19.92
N ALA A 114 11.47 -10.26 19.48
CA ALA A 114 11.90 -11.42 20.26
C ALA A 114 12.60 -11.05 21.56
N ILE A 115 13.46 -10.02 21.55
CA ILE A 115 14.15 -9.54 22.75
C ILE A 115 13.17 -8.84 23.71
N MET A 116 12.20 -8.09 23.18
CA MET A 116 11.16 -7.47 24.00
C MET A 116 10.33 -8.53 24.73
N ASP A 117 9.90 -9.58 24.03
CA ASP A 117 9.15 -10.69 24.62
C ASP A 117 9.96 -11.39 25.73
N GLU A 118 11.24 -11.69 25.48
CA GLU A 118 12.15 -12.31 26.46
C GLU A 118 12.35 -11.39 27.67
N TYR A 119 12.63 -10.10 27.45
CA TYR A 119 12.88 -9.14 28.52
C TYR A 119 11.62 -8.89 29.36
N PHE A 120 10.45 -8.81 28.73
CA PHE A 120 9.19 -8.59 29.41
C PHE A 120 8.81 -9.77 30.30
N LEU A 121 9.09 -11.01 29.87
CA LEU A 121 8.87 -12.22 30.69
C LEU A 121 9.68 -12.21 31.99
N GLU A 122 10.87 -11.60 31.99
CA GLU A 122 11.76 -11.57 33.14
C GLU A 122 11.58 -10.31 34.01
N ASN A 123 11.26 -9.16 33.40
CA ASN A 123 11.32 -7.85 34.05
C ASN A 123 9.96 -7.16 34.18
N GLU A 124 8.89 -7.74 33.62
CA GLU A 124 7.52 -7.18 33.60
C GLU A 124 7.43 -5.74 33.06
N CYS A 125 8.42 -5.31 32.28
CA CYS A 125 8.48 -4.01 31.63
C CYS A 125 9.20 -4.11 30.27
N GLU A 126 9.05 -3.10 29.41
CA GLU A 126 9.76 -3.05 28.13
C GLU A 126 11.21 -2.59 28.31
N PRO A 127 12.16 -3.15 27.54
CA PRO A 127 13.53 -2.65 27.51
C PRO A 127 13.61 -1.28 26.85
N ASP A 128 14.58 -0.46 27.27
CA ASP A 128 14.90 0.80 26.61
C ASP A 128 15.67 0.59 25.29
N ASP A 129 15.76 1.65 24.49
CA ASP A 129 16.47 1.61 23.20
C ASP A 129 17.97 1.30 23.37
N GLU A 130 18.58 1.72 24.49
CA GLU A 130 20.00 1.49 24.78
C GLU A 130 20.28 0.01 25.03
N TYR A 131 19.38 -0.67 25.75
CA TYR A 131 19.42 -2.10 26.00
C TYR A 131 19.27 -2.88 24.68
N LEU A 132 18.27 -2.54 23.87
CA LEU A 132 18.04 -3.17 22.58
C LEU A 132 19.25 -3.00 21.64
N ALA A 133 19.81 -1.79 21.57
CA ALA A 133 20.98 -1.47 20.77
C ALA A 133 22.18 -2.34 21.17
N LYS A 134 22.45 -2.44 22.48
CA LYS A 134 23.53 -3.26 23.02
C LYS A 134 23.31 -4.76 22.78
N LYS A 135 22.07 -5.25 22.94
CA LYS A 135 21.74 -6.67 22.76
C LYS A 135 21.86 -7.11 21.30
N LEU A 136 21.55 -6.21 20.36
CA LEU A 136 21.58 -6.46 18.92
C LEU A 136 22.90 -6.08 18.24
N ASP A 137 23.85 -5.48 18.98
CA ASP A 137 25.10 -4.91 18.43
C ASP A 137 24.82 -3.89 17.32
N LEU A 138 23.88 -2.98 17.57
CA LEU A 138 23.44 -1.93 16.66
C LEU A 138 23.58 -0.56 17.31
N ASP A 139 23.62 0.47 16.47
CA ASP A 139 23.56 1.85 16.95
C ASP A 139 22.17 2.19 17.50
N VAL A 140 22.10 2.98 18.58
CA VAL A 140 20.84 3.40 19.21
C VAL A 140 19.97 4.18 18.22
N GLU A 141 20.56 4.99 17.34
CA GLU A 141 19.81 5.70 16.31
C GLU A 141 19.21 4.73 15.29
N LYS A 142 19.84 3.58 15.04
CA LYS A 142 19.26 2.53 14.18
C LYS A 142 18.07 1.84 14.84
N ILE A 143 18.14 1.61 16.17
CA ILE A 143 16.99 1.10 16.93
C ILE A 143 15.84 2.11 16.88
N LYS A 144 16.12 3.39 17.10
CA LYS A 144 15.13 4.47 16.99
C LYS A 144 14.54 4.56 15.59
N GLU A 145 15.35 4.55 14.54
CA GLU A 145 14.89 4.60 13.13
C GLU A 145 13.93 3.43 12.81
N VAL A 146 14.23 2.24 13.34
CA VAL A 146 13.42 1.04 13.09
C VAL A 146 12.15 1.01 13.95
N ARG A 147 12.17 1.60 15.16
CA ARG A 147 10.99 1.75 16.04
C ARG A 147 10.14 2.99 15.70
N THR A 148 10.71 4.02 15.06
CA THR A 148 10.11 5.36 14.85
C THR A 148 9.54 5.57 13.48
#